data_AF-A0A850CRM6-F1
#
_entry.id   AF-A0A850CRM6-F1
#
_cell.length_a   1.000
_cell.length_b   1.000
_cell.length_c   1.000
_cell.angle_alpha   90.00
_cell.angle_beta   90.00
_cell.angle_gamma   90.00
#
_symmetry.space_group_name_H-M   'P 1'
#
loop_
_entity.id
_entity.type
_entity.pdbx_description
1 polymer ?
#
loop_
_entity_poly.entity_id
_entity_poly.type
_entity_poly.pdbx_seq_one_letter_code
_entity_poly.pdbx_strand_id
1 'polypeptide(L)'
;MSARDRDRDTQGRARQARPRDALGRPLPYGAEGVSPVSEEALPPDETLRVARGLVQGGRPFSAHEVLEARWKAGPDEERDLWQGLAQLCVAMTHEARGNGVGAARLFERAAGRLADFAATGRPAHGVDLDAVMAGARRHDGTF
;
A
#
# COMPACT_ATOMS: atom_id res chain seq x y z
N MET A 1 36.16 -8.01 -2.49
CA MET A 1 35.25 -8.50 -1.44
C MET A 1 34.48 -7.33 -0.87
N SER A 2 33.16 -7.31 -1.02
CA SER A 2 32.25 -6.93 0.07
C SER A 2 30.84 -7.24 -0.40
N ALA A 3 30.35 -8.40 0.03
CA ALA A 3 28.95 -8.76 -0.10
C ALA A 3 28.17 -7.73 0.71
N ARG A 4 27.27 -7.00 0.04
CA ARG A 4 26.28 -6.13 0.68
C ARG A 4 25.48 -7.02 1.63
N ASP A 5 25.87 -7.00 2.90
CA ASP A 5 25.14 -7.62 3.97
C ASP A 5 23.76 -6.96 3.97
N ARG A 6 22.75 -7.74 3.58
CA ARG A 6 21.38 -7.23 3.54
C ARG A 6 21.03 -6.96 4.98
N ASP A 7 20.81 -5.69 5.32
CA ASP A 7 20.48 -5.27 6.68
C ASP A 7 19.33 -6.15 7.18
N ARG A 8 19.60 -6.94 8.21
CA ARG A 8 18.71 -7.99 8.71
C ARG A 8 18.53 -7.79 10.20
N ASP A 9 17.32 -7.96 10.69
CA ASP A 9 17.09 -7.99 12.13
C ASP A 9 17.69 -9.26 12.76
N THR A 10 17.60 -9.36 14.08
CA THR A 10 18.06 -10.53 14.85
C THR A 10 17.31 -11.82 14.49
N GLN A 11 16.22 -11.73 13.71
CA GLN A 11 15.45 -12.84 13.17
C GLN A 11 15.73 -13.10 11.67
N GLY A 12 16.67 -12.38 11.05
CA GLY A 12 17.05 -12.53 9.65
C GLY A 12 16.10 -11.86 8.65
N ARG A 13 15.15 -11.03 9.09
CA ARG A 13 14.23 -10.28 8.21
C ARG A 13 14.95 -9.06 7.67
N ALA A 14 14.80 -8.79 6.37
CA ALA A 14 15.40 -7.61 5.76
C ALA A 14 14.83 -6.33 6.39
N ARG A 15 15.67 -5.56 7.11
CA ARG A 15 15.28 -4.24 7.61
C ARG A 15 15.45 -3.23 6.48
N GLN A 16 14.43 -2.40 6.28
CA GLN A 16 14.54 -1.25 5.39
C GLN A 16 15.36 -0.13 6.04
N ALA A 17 16.67 -0.33 6.21
CA ALA A 17 17.54 0.68 6.82
C ALA A 17 17.93 1.82 5.88
N ARG A 18 17.72 1.63 4.56
CA ARG A 18 18.05 2.66 3.57
C ARG A 18 16.93 3.73 3.55
N PRO A 19 17.24 5.02 3.73
CA PRO A 19 16.24 6.09 3.69
C PRO A 19 15.54 6.13 2.33
N ARG A 20 14.28 6.57 2.32
CA ARG A 20 13.46 6.67 1.11
C ARG A 20 12.77 8.04 1.01
N ASP A 21 12.46 8.45 -0.21
CA ASP A 21 11.56 9.57 -0.44
C ASP A 21 10.08 9.20 -0.16
N ALA A 22 9.18 10.18 -0.25
CA ALA A 22 7.74 10.00 -0.02
C ALA A 22 7.09 8.97 -0.96
N LEU A 23 7.70 8.73 -2.12
CA LEU A 23 7.22 7.75 -3.10
C LEU A 23 7.91 6.39 -2.92
N GLY A 24 8.78 6.21 -1.92
CA GLY A 24 9.48 4.94 -1.64
C GLY A 24 10.76 4.71 -2.46
N ARG A 25 11.25 5.70 -3.21
CA ARG A 25 12.52 5.55 -3.95
C ARG A 25 13.68 5.61 -2.95
N PRO A 26 14.65 4.69 -3.03
CA PRO A 26 15.74 4.64 -2.08
C PRO A 26 16.71 5.81 -2.29
N LEU A 27 17.02 6.53 -1.22
CA LEU A 27 17.93 7.68 -1.19
C LEU A 27 19.37 7.23 -0.89
N PRO A 28 20.40 8.07 -1.14
CA PRO A 28 21.75 7.82 -0.65
C PRO A 28 21.79 7.64 0.87
N TYR A 29 22.73 6.84 1.38
CA TYR A 29 22.94 6.72 2.82
C TYR A 29 23.33 8.08 3.41
N GLY A 30 22.78 8.42 4.58
CA GLY A 30 22.97 9.72 5.23
C GLY A 30 22.04 10.84 4.75
N ALA A 31 21.27 10.62 3.68
CA ALA A 31 20.19 11.55 3.31
C ALA A 31 19.00 11.38 4.25
N GLU A 32 18.32 12.50 4.55
CA GLU A 32 17.06 12.47 5.29
C GLU A 32 15.94 11.96 4.38
N GLY A 33 15.28 10.88 4.81
CA GLY A 33 14.11 10.31 4.15
C GLY A 33 12.85 10.52 4.97
N VAL A 34 11.71 10.08 4.44
CA VAL A 34 10.47 10.06 5.22
C VAL A 34 10.56 8.99 6.30
N SER A 35 9.96 9.25 7.47
CA SER A 35 9.89 8.27 8.54
C SER A 35 9.12 7.01 8.07
N PRO A 36 9.68 5.81 8.26
CA PRO A 36 9.00 4.57 7.90
C PRO A 36 7.71 4.40 8.72
N VAL A 37 6.75 3.67 8.14
CA VAL A 37 5.55 3.23 8.87
C VAL A 37 5.86 1.97 9.66
N SER A 38 5.03 1.67 10.68
CA SER A 38 5.16 0.41 11.42
C SER A 38 4.90 -0.78 10.51
N GLU A 39 5.68 -1.87 10.69
CA GLU A 39 5.41 -3.16 10.05
C GLU A 39 4.34 -3.97 10.81
N GLU A 40 3.95 -3.53 12.01
CA GLU A 40 2.90 -4.16 12.78
C GLU A 40 1.53 -3.81 12.21
N ALA A 41 0.70 -4.84 12.01
CA ALA A 41 -0.65 -4.66 11.52
C ALA A 41 -1.52 -3.95 12.55
N LEU A 42 -2.16 -2.87 12.12
CA LEU A 42 -3.13 -2.13 12.94
C LEU A 42 -4.53 -2.79 12.84
N PRO A 43 -5.46 -2.47 13.75
CA PRO A 43 -6.88 -2.78 13.58
C PRO A 43 -7.44 -2.25 12.24
N PRO A 44 -8.54 -2.80 11.69
CA PRO A 44 -9.04 -2.42 10.36
C PRO A 44 -9.28 -0.92 10.20
N ASP A 45 -10.06 -0.33 11.12
CA ASP A 45 -10.46 1.08 11.05
C ASP A 45 -9.24 2.01 11.14
N GLU A 46 -8.29 1.65 12.00
CA GLU A 46 -7.06 2.41 12.17
C GLU A 46 -6.14 2.28 10.95
N THR A 47 -6.03 1.08 10.37
CA THR A 47 -5.31 0.84 9.11
C THR A 47 -5.85 1.76 8.02
N LEU A 48 -7.17 1.80 7.83
CA LEU A 48 -7.81 2.64 6.82
C LEU A 48 -7.59 4.13 7.09
N ARG A 49 -7.75 4.58 8.34
CA ARG A 49 -7.51 5.97 8.75
C ARG A 49 -6.07 6.41 8.46
N VAL A 50 -5.08 5.58 8.84
CA VAL A 50 -3.66 5.87 8.62
C VAL A 50 -3.33 5.87 7.12
N ALA A 51 -3.80 4.87 6.38
CA ALA A 51 -3.57 4.77 4.94
C ALA A 51 -4.15 5.98 4.19
N ARG A 52 -5.38 6.40 4.51
CA ARG A 52 -6.00 7.63 3.96
C ARG A 52 -5.17 8.87 4.26
N GLY A 53 -4.74 9.05 5.51
CA GLY A 53 -3.91 10.19 5.90
C GLY A 53 -2.56 10.23 5.16
N LEU A 54 -1.95 9.07 4.93
CA LEU A 54 -0.71 8.95 4.15
C LEU A 54 -0.93 9.29 2.67
N VAL A 55 -2.02 8.81 2.06
CA VAL A 55 -2.38 9.17 0.68
C VAL A 55 -2.60 10.68 0.55
N GLN A 56 -3.37 11.28 1.45
CA GLN A 56 -3.60 12.74 1.50
C GLN A 56 -2.30 13.52 1.70
N GLY A 57 -1.36 12.97 2.47
CA GLY A 57 -0.02 13.52 2.67
C GLY A 57 0.97 13.26 1.52
N GLY A 58 0.54 12.75 0.37
CA GLY A 58 1.40 12.48 -0.78
C GLY A 58 2.36 11.31 -0.59
N ARG A 59 2.04 10.38 0.33
CA ARG A 59 2.84 9.19 0.67
C ARG A 59 2.11 7.88 0.32
N PRO A 60 1.69 7.68 -0.93
CA PRO A 60 0.93 6.49 -1.32
C PRO A 60 1.74 5.19 -1.16
N PHE A 61 3.07 5.24 -1.27
CA PHE A 61 3.89 4.05 -1.02
C PHE A 61 3.86 3.61 0.44
N SER A 62 3.92 4.54 1.38
CA SER A 62 3.76 4.23 2.81
C SER A 62 2.36 3.74 3.14
N ALA A 63 1.32 4.27 2.48
CA ALA A 63 -0.05 3.77 2.63
C ALA A 63 -0.17 2.32 2.16
N HIS A 64 0.47 1.97 1.04
CA HIS A 64 0.59 0.59 0.56
C HIS A 64 1.23 -0.32 1.62
N GLU A 65 2.33 0.11 2.26
CA GLU A 65 3.01 -0.69 3.29
C GLU A 65 2.10 -0.98 4.50
N VAL A 66 1.33 0.01 4.97
CA VAL A 66 0.36 -0.17 6.07
C VAL A 66 -0.74 -1.18 5.70
N LEU A 67 -1.28 -1.07 4.48
CA LEU A 67 -2.32 -1.98 3.99
C LEU A 67 -1.77 -3.39 3.75
N GLU A 68 -0.52 -3.51 3.30
CA GLU A 68 0.15 -4.80 3.11
C GLU A 68 0.40 -5.52 4.44
N ALA A 69 0.81 -4.79 5.49
CA ALA A 69 0.93 -5.34 6.84
C ALA A 69 -0.40 -5.91 7.33
N ARG A 70 -1.50 -5.14 7.14
CA ARG A 70 -2.85 -5.59 7.46
C ARG A 70 -3.27 -6.81 6.65
N TRP A 71 -3.02 -6.83 5.35
CA TRP A 71 -3.28 -7.99 4.50
C TRP A 71 -2.57 -9.24 5.05
N LYS A 72 -1.28 -9.14 5.38
CA LYS A 72 -0.47 -10.29 5.85
C LYS A 72 -0.92 -10.84 7.21
N ALA A 73 -1.51 -10.02 8.07
CA ALA A 73 -1.96 -10.41 9.41
C ALA A 73 -3.46 -10.66 9.51
N GLY A 74 -4.24 -10.23 8.52
CA GLY A 74 -5.69 -10.33 8.50
C GLY A 74 -6.19 -11.75 8.16
N PRO A 75 -7.49 -12.00 8.33
CA PRO A 75 -8.11 -13.25 7.95
C PRO A 75 -8.12 -13.43 6.42
N ASP A 76 -8.01 -14.67 5.95
CA ASP A 76 -7.92 -14.98 4.52
C ASP A 76 -9.13 -14.49 3.73
N GLU A 77 -10.31 -14.43 4.34
CA GLU A 77 -11.54 -13.98 3.69
C GLU A 77 -11.57 -12.47 3.41
N GLU A 78 -10.68 -11.69 4.03
CA GLU A 78 -10.50 -10.26 3.76
C GLU A 78 -9.31 -9.98 2.83
N ARG A 79 -8.63 -11.02 2.33
CA ARG A 79 -7.41 -10.88 1.54
C ARG A 79 -7.59 -9.97 0.33
N ASP A 80 -8.67 -10.16 -0.43
CA ASP A 80 -8.89 -9.36 -1.64
C ASP A 80 -9.24 -7.89 -1.34
N LEU A 81 -9.89 -7.59 -0.20
CA LEU A 81 -10.08 -6.22 0.27
C LEU A 81 -8.73 -5.52 0.48
N TRP A 82 -7.89 -6.10 1.34
CA TRP A 82 -6.62 -5.48 1.72
C TRP A 82 -5.64 -5.41 0.55
N GLN A 83 -5.59 -6.45 -0.29
CA GLN A 83 -4.78 -6.44 -1.51
C GLN A 83 -5.27 -5.41 -2.52
N GLY A 84 -6.59 -5.27 -2.71
CA GLY A 84 -7.17 -4.28 -3.61
C GLY A 84 -6.79 -2.86 -3.21
N LEU A 85 -6.99 -2.50 -1.94
CA LEU A 85 -6.60 -1.19 -1.40
C LEU A 85 -5.09 -0.95 -1.50
N ALA A 86 -4.27 -1.93 -1.14
CA ALA A 86 -2.80 -1.82 -1.27
C ALA A 86 -2.37 -1.61 -2.73
N GLN A 87 -3.10 -2.19 -3.69
CA GLN A 87 -2.85 -2.03 -5.12
C GLN A 87 -3.26 -0.64 -5.64
N LEU A 88 -4.31 -0.01 -5.10
CA LEU A 88 -4.62 1.40 -5.41
C LEU A 88 -3.46 2.30 -5.02
N CYS A 89 -2.96 2.14 -3.79
CA CYS A 89 -1.85 2.95 -3.29
C CYS A 89 -0.56 2.77 -4.13
N VAL A 90 -0.24 1.54 -4.56
CA VAL A 90 0.94 1.33 -5.42
C VAL A 90 0.68 1.79 -6.86
N ALA A 91 -0.56 1.80 -7.36
CA ALA A 91 -0.93 2.40 -8.64
C ALA A 91 -0.67 3.92 -8.64
N MET A 92 -1.14 4.63 -7.60
CA MET A 92 -0.86 6.06 -7.40
C MET A 92 0.65 6.33 -7.31
N THR A 93 1.40 5.44 -6.65
CA THR A 93 2.86 5.54 -6.58
C THR A 93 3.50 5.43 -7.97
N HIS A 94 3.03 4.51 -8.81
CA HIS A 94 3.51 4.37 -10.18
C HIS A 94 3.21 5.60 -11.02
N GLU A 95 2.00 6.14 -10.90
CA GLU A 95 1.58 7.35 -11.60
C GLU A 95 2.43 8.56 -11.20
N ALA A 96 2.58 8.81 -9.90
CA ALA A 96 3.41 9.88 -9.36
C ALA A 96 4.90 9.74 -9.75
N ARG A 97 5.34 8.53 -10.09
CA ARG A 97 6.70 8.25 -10.59
C ARG A 97 6.83 8.38 -12.11
N GLY A 98 5.76 8.74 -12.83
CA GLY A 98 5.73 8.87 -14.29
C GLY A 98 5.50 7.56 -15.04
N ASN A 99 5.10 6.48 -14.36
CA ASN A 99 4.81 5.18 -14.98
C ASN A 99 3.30 4.98 -15.16
N GLY A 100 2.70 5.72 -16.10
CA GLY A 100 1.25 5.68 -16.36
C GLY A 100 0.75 4.31 -16.82
N VAL A 101 1.50 3.59 -17.67
CA VAL A 101 1.11 2.24 -18.14
C VAL A 101 1.09 1.25 -16.98
N GLY A 102 2.10 1.31 -16.09
CA GLY A 102 2.14 0.48 -14.89
C GLY A 102 1.03 0.82 -13.91
N ALA A 103 0.74 2.11 -13.73
CA ALA A 103 -0.35 2.58 -12.86
C ALA A 103 -1.71 2.08 -13.34
N ALA A 104 -2.03 2.23 -14.63
CA ALA A 104 -3.30 1.79 -15.21
C ALA A 104 -3.58 0.29 -14.95
N ARG A 105 -2.56 -0.56 -15.17
CA ARG A 105 -2.65 -2.00 -14.93
C ARG A 105 -2.88 -2.35 -13.46
N LEU A 106 -2.34 -1.55 -12.53
CA LEU A 106 -2.51 -1.75 -11.10
C LEU A 106 -3.90 -1.28 -10.64
N PHE A 107 -4.40 -0.16 -11.16
CA PHE A 107 -5.77 0.31 -10.90
C PHE A 107 -6.82 -0.70 -11.38
N GLU A 108 -6.66 -1.26 -12.58
CA GLU A 108 -7.54 -2.30 -13.11
C GLU A 108 -7.56 -3.54 -12.22
N ARG A 109 -6.37 -4.01 -11.81
CA ARG A 109 -6.24 -5.17 -10.91
C ARG A 109 -6.84 -4.91 -9.53
N ALA A 110 -6.63 -3.71 -8.99
CA ALA A 110 -7.21 -3.30 -7.72
C ALA A 110 -8.74 -3.34 -7.78
N ALA A 111 -9.33 -2.77 -8.83
CA ALA A 111 -10.78 -2.80 -9.04
C ALA A 111 -11.32 -4.24 -9.16
N GLY A 112 -10.60 -5.14 -9.85
CA GLY A 112 -10.96 -6.56 -9.92
C GLY A 112 -11.00 -7.23 -8.55
N ARG A 113 -9.97 -7.05 -7.72
CA ARG A 113 -9.95 -7.61 -6.36
C ARG A 113 -11.06 -7.07 -5.47
N LEU A 114 -11.32 -5.77 -5.53
CA LEU A 114 -12.38 -5.15 -4.74
C LEU A 114 -13.77 -5.65 -5.19
N ALA A 115 -13.95 -5.93 -6.48
CA ALA A 115 -15.16 -6.55 -7.00
C ALA A 115 -15.33 -7.99 -6.50
N ASP A 116 -14.26 -8.79 -6.50
CA ASP A 116 -14.26 -10.16 -5.98
C ASP A 116 -14.61 -10.18 -4.48
N PHE A 117 -14.03 -9.26 -3.70
CA PHE A 117 -14.39 -9.12 -2.28
C PHE A 117 -15.83 -8.66 -2.09
N ALA A 118 -16.31 -7.66 -2.86
CA ALA A 118 -17.69 -7.17 -2.77
C ALA A 118 -18.71 -8.29 -3.05
N ALA A 119 -18.42 -9.19 -3.99
CA ALA A 119 -19.27 -10.33 -4.32
C ALA A 119 -19.45 -11.32 -3.15
N THR A 120 -18.59 -11.28 -2.12
CA THR A 120 -18.75 -12.10 -0.91
C THR A 120 -19.86 -11.59 0.01
N GLY A 121 -20.31 -10.34 -0.14
CA GLY A 121 -21.29 -9.68 0.73
C GLY A 121 -20.78 -9.34 2.13
N ARG A 122 -19.47 -9.46 2.39
CA ARG A 122 -18.86 -9.12 3.68
C ARG A 122 -18.75 -7.62 3.87
N PRO A 123 -18.83 -7.13 5.13
CA PRO A 123 -18.62 -5.72 5.42
C PRO A 123 -17.16 -5.31 5.15
N ALA A 124 -16.97 -4.17 4.50
CA ALA A 124 -15.66 -3.64 4.12
C ALA A 124 -15.11 -2.61 5.12
N HIS A 125 -15.40 -2.77 6.43
CA HIS A 125 -14.94 -1.84 7.48
C HIS A 125 -15.30 -0.37 7.19
N GLY A 126 -16.49 -0.13 6.63
CA GLY A 126 -16.98 1.20 6.28
C GLY A 126 -16.43 1.79 4.97
N VAL A 127 -15.65 1.03 4.18
CA VAL A 127 -15.23 1.44 2.83
C VAL A 127 -16.39 1.30 1.85
N ASP A 128 -16.68 2.36 1.11
CA ASP A 128 -17.61 2.35 -0.02
C ASP A 128 -16.90 1.73 -1.25
N LEU A 129 -17.01 0.40 -1.39
CA LEU A 129 -16.33 -0.32 -2.46
C LEU A 129 -16.76 0.12 -3.86
N ASP A 130 -18.02 0.50 -4.03
CA ASP A 130 -18.53 0.94 -5.33
C ASP A 130 -17.89 2.28 -5.73
N ALA A 131 -17.83 3.24 -4.79
CA ALA A 131 -17.15 4.51 -5.01
C ALA A 131 -15.66 4.31 -5.31
N VAL A 132 -14.99 3.44 -4.56
CA VAL A 132 -13.56 3.15 -4.72
C VAL A 132 -13.29 2.48 -6.07
N MET A 133 -14.08 1.48 -6.47
CA MET A 133 -13.94 0.82 -7.77
C MET A 133 -14.21 1.80 -8.93
N ALA A 134 -15.20 2.68 -8.79
CA ALA A 134 -15.47 3.71 -9.77
C ALA A 134 -14.30 4.72 -9.87
N GLY A 135 -13.70 5.09 -8.75
CA GLY A 135 -12.48 5.90 -8.70
C GLY A 135 -11.30 5.22 -9.39
N ALA A 136 -11.06 3.95 -9.08
CA ALA A 136 -9.97 3.18 -9.67
C ALA A 136 -10.04 3.14 -11.20
N ARG A 137 -11.24 2.99 -11.78
CA ARG A 137 -11.45 3.04 -13.25
C ARG A 137 -11.12 4.40 -13.88
N ARG A 138 -11.15 5.47 -13.09
CA ARG A 138 -10.71 6.82 -13.49
C ARG A 138 -9.27 7.13 -13.07
N HIS A 139 -8.53 6.14 -12.56
CA HIS A 139 -7.20 6.29 -11.96
C HIS A 139 -7.18 7.26 -10.76
N ASP A 140 -8.28 7.30 -10.01
CA ASP A 140 -8.36 7.97 -8.71
C ASP A 140 -8.22 6.92 -7.61
N GLY A 141 -7.20 7.06 -6.77
CA GLY A 141 -6.89 6.12 -5.69
C GLY A 141 -7.45 6.50 -4.33
N THR A 142 -8.46 7.38 -4.28
CA THR A 142 -9.15 7.76 -3.04
C THR A 142 -10.08 6.64 -2.55
N PHE A 143 -10.07 6.37 -1.24
CA PHE A 143 -10.91 5.40 -0.53
C PHE A 143 -11.08 5.82 0.94
#